data_AF-A0A966PWK3-F1
#
_entry.id   AF-A0A966PWK3-F1
#
_cell.length_a   1.000
_cell.length_b   1.000
_cell.length_c   1.000
_cell.angle_alpha   90.00
_cell.angle_beta   90.00
_cell.angle_gamma   90.00
#
_symmetry.space_group_name_H-M   'P 1'
#
loop_
_entity.id
_entity.type
_entity.pdbx_description
1 polymer ?
#
loop_
_entity_poly.entity_id
_entity_poly.type
_entity_poly.pdbx_seq_one_letter_code
_entity_poly.pdbx_strand_id
1 'polypeptide(L)'
;MAKFIKKIGWQKYEDYIEKQLSSPLLTSILQNIAMKHLGDESEIDDSEIEEDDDDNDDDYEDIESNSLQTVPMIPVTEKLMEDIAMLSSFDCWIGHTNFDLTHSTKDTLNKIPGVELLKIFSRYRFFVGIGTMFDFAKVRNDIEKALLEGD
;
A
#
# COMPACT_ATOMS: atom_id res chain seq x y z
N MET A 1 12.17 -43.56 -0.63
CA MET A 1 11.13 -42.50 -0.72
C MET A 1 11.83 -41.16 -0.81
N ALA A 2 11.47 -40.30 -1.76
CA ALA A 2 12.05 -38.97 -1.86
C ALA A 2 11.60 -38.13 -0.63
N LYS A 3 12.54 -37.53 0.09
CA LYS A 3 12.25 -36.62 1.20
C LYS A 3 11.59 -35.37 0.61
N PHE A 4 10.34 -35.09 0.98
CA PHE A 4 9.65 -33.88 0.54
C PHE A 4 10.27 -32.68 1.25
N ILE A 5 10.94 -31.80 0.50
CA ILE A 5 11.60 -30.62 1.05
C ILE A 5 10.59 -29.47 1.04
N LYS A 6 10.20 -29.01 2.24
CA LYS A 6 9.36 -27.82 2.42
C LYS A 6 10.11 -26.57 1.93
N LYS A 7 9.41 -25.65 1.27
CA LYS A 7 9.95 -24.42 0.69
C LYS A 7 8.93 -23.29 0.80
N ILE A 8 9.44 -22.07 0.90
CA ILE A 8 8.66 -20.82 0.89
C ILE A 8 9.26 -19.90 -0.17
N GLY A 9 8.43 -19.41 -1.08
CA GLY A 9 8.76 -18.33 -2.01
C GLY A 9 8.15 -17.03 -1.54
N TRP A 10 8.90 -15.93 -1.63
CA TRP A 10 8.48 -14.62 -1.13
C TRP A 10 8.22 -13.66 -2.29
N GLN A 11 7.14 -12.90 -2.18
CA GLN A 11 6.76 -11.86 -3.13
C GLN A 11 6.33 -10.62 -2.37
N LYS A 12 6.79 -9.43 -2.78
CA LYS A 12 6.29 -8.17 -2.25
C LYS A 12 4.80 -7.99 -2.56
N TYR A 13 4.03 -7.51 -1.59
CA TYR A 13 2.60 -7.28 -1.78
C TYR A 13 2.37 -6.11 -2.74
N GLU A 14 3.26 -5.11 -2.74
CA GLU A 14 3.27 -4.00 -3.69
C GLU A 14 3.32 -4.52 -5.12
N ASP A 15 4.26 -5.41 -5.47
CA ASP A 15 4.35 -6.01 -6.80
C ASP A 15 3.09 -6.80 -7.19
N TYR A 16 2.41 -7.40 -6.22
CA TYR A 16 1.14 -8.10 -6.45
C TYR A 16 0.01 -7.12 -6.75
N ILE A 17 -0.07 -6.05 -5.98
CA ILE A 17 -1.03 -4.97 -6.15
C ILE A 17 -0.75 -4.23 -7.47
N GLU A 18 0.48 -3.81 -7.76
CA GLU A 18 0.90 -3.19 -9.01
C GLU A 18 0.49 -3.99 -10.26
N LYS A 19 0.55 -5.32 -10.23
CA LYS A 19 0.03 -6.14 -11.34
C LYS A 19 -1.47 -6.01 -11.51
N GLN A 20 -2.24 -5.89 -10.43
CA GLN A 20 -3.67 -5.57 -10.46
C GLN A 20 -3.93 -4.11 -10.85
N LEU A 21 -3.03 -3.20 -10.45
CA LEU A 21 -3.12 -1.75 -10.64
C LEU A 21 -2.55 -1.26 -11.96
N SER A 22 -1.81 -2.09 -12.70
CA SER A 22 -1.27 -1.79 -14.04
C SER A 22 -2.36 -1.52 -15.09
N SER A 23 -3.63 -1.55 -14.68
CA SER A 23 -4.68 -0.78 -15.31
C SER A 23 -4.27 0.71 -15.38
N PRO A 24 -4.13 1.30 -16.58
CA PRO A 24 -3.74 2.71 -16.78
C PRO A 24 -4.56 3.72 -15.96
N LEU A 25 -5.73 3.32 -15.49
CA LEU A 25 -6.63 4.12 -14.67
C LEU A 25 -6.07 4.41 -13.26
N LEU A 26 -5.34 3.47 -12.65
CA LEU A 26 -5.06 3.53 -11.21
C LEU A 26 -3.73 4.21 -10.89
N THR A 27 -2.78 4.18 -11.82
CA THR A 27 -1.59 5.05 -11.79
C THR A 27 -1.96 6.54 -11.75
N SER A 28 -2.93 6.96 -12.57
CA SER A 28 -3.45 8.34 -12.57
C SER A 28 -4.15 8.70 -11.25
N ILE A 29 -4.74 7.72 -10.55
CA ILE A 29 -5.43 7.93 -9.27
C ILE A 29 -4.44 8.13 -8.13
N LEU A 30 -3.38 7.31 -8.04
CA LEU A 30 -2.38 7.41 -6.98
C LEU A 30 -1.58 8.71 -7.07
N GLN A 31 -1.24 9.13 -8.30
CA GLN A 31 -0.54 10.39 -8.54
C GLN A 31 -1.38 11.60 -8.09
N ASN A 32 -2.71 11.55 -8.26
CA ASN A 32 -3.61 12.61 -7.83
C ASN A 32 -3.86 12.62 -6.32
N ILE A 33 -3.87 11.45 -5.65
CA ILE A 33 -3.99 11.38 -4.19
C ILE A 33 -2.72 11.95 -3.52
N ALA A 34 -1.54 11.60 -4.06
CA ALA A 34 -0.27 12.16 -3.59
C ALA A 34 -0.19 13.69 -3.76
N MET A 35 -0.71 14.23 -4.87
CA MET A 35 -0.79 15.68 -5.08
C MET A 35 -1.79 16.38 -4.15
N LYS A 36 -2.92 15.72 -3.82
CA LYS A 36 -3.95 16.31 -2.95
C LYS A 36 -3.52 16.42 -1.48
N HIS A 37 -2.65 15.54 -0.99
CA HIS A 37 -2.14 15.60 0.39
C HIS A 37 -1.02 16.65 0.60
N LEU A 38 -0.42 17.19 -0.46
CA LEU A 38 0.57 18.27 -0.38
C LEU A 38 -0.06 19.68 -0.45
N GLY A 39 -1.36 19.79 -0.72
CA GLY A 39 -2.05 21.06 -0.96
C GLY A 39 -2.97 21.56 0.15
N ASP A 40 -3.02 20.89 1.32
CA ASP A 40 -4.02 21.16 2.39
C ASP A 40 -3.43 21.81 3.65
N GLU A 41 -2.25 22.45 3.57
CA GLU A 41 -1.65 23.25 4.65
C GLU A 41 -1.52 24.75 4.30
N SER A 42 -2.59 25.38 3.80
CA SER A 42 -2.70 26.84 3.85
C SER A 42 -4.02 27.26 4.50
N GLU A 43 -3.95 27.49 5.80
CA GLU A 43 -4.97 28.23 6.56
C GLU A 43 -5.19 29.60 5.89
N ILE A 44 -6.44 29.89 5.51
CA ILE A 44 -6.87 31.21 5.02
C ILE A 44 -7.14 32.08 6.25
N ASP A 45 -6.27 33.06 6.51
CA ASP A 45 -6.53 34.19 7.41
C ASP A 45 -7.32 35.25 6.63
N ASP A 46 -8.63 35.26 6.85
CA ASP A 46 -9.60 36.09 6.15
C ASP A 46 -9.69 37.45 6.87
N SER A 47 -8.89 38.43 6.42
CA SER A 47 -9.06 39.83 6.82
C SER A 47 -9.11 40.76 5.60
N GLU A 48 -10.33 41.27 5.41
CA GLU A 48 -10.71 42.58 4.85
C GLU A 48 -10.47 42.82 3.35
N ILE A 49 -11.58 42.67 2.60
CA ILE A 49 -11.80 43.21 1.26
C ILE A 49 -12.03 44.73 1.40
N GLU A 50 -11.13 45.55 0.85
CA GLU A 50 -11.44 46.91 0.43
C GLU A 50 -11.49 46.94 -1.11
N GLU A 51 -12.69 47.23 -1.64
CA GLU A 51 -12.94 47.50 -3.05
C GLU A 51 -12.42 48.91 -3.40
N ASP A 52 -11.50 49.02 -4.36
CA ASP A 52 -11.27 50.25 -5.11
C ASP A 52 -11.02 49.90 -6.58
N ASP A 53 -12.03 50.19 -7.41
CA ASP A 53 -11.96 50.23 -8.87
C ASP A 53 -11.20 51.49 -9.30
N ASP A 54 -10.05 51.36 -9.98
CA ASP A 54 -9.67 52.32 -11.03
C ASP A 54 -8.66 51.71 -12.02
N ASP A 55 -8.90 52.02 -13.29
CA ASP A 55 -8.38 51.39 -14.50
C ASP A 55 -6.84 51.43 -14.64
N ASN A 56 -6.24 50.31 -15.07
CA ASN A 56 -5.06 50.31 -15.93
C ASN A 56 -4.97 49.03 -16.76
N ASP A 57 -5.22 49.19 -18.07
CA ASP A 57 -4.71 48.36 -19.14
C ASP A 57 -3.19 48.18 -18.98
N ASP A 58 -2.71 46.94 -18.93
CA ASP A 58 -1.63 46.43 -19.80
C ASP A 58 -1.19 45.02 -19.37
N ASP A 59 -1.25 44.11 -20.37
CA ASP A 59 -0.38 42.94 -20.59
C ASP A 59 -0.17 41.93 -19.44
N TYR A 60 -1.01 40.89 -19.38
CA TYR A 60 -0.58 39.58 -18.85
C TYR A 60 -1.14 38.42 -19.68
N GLU A 61 -0.23 37.48 -19.88
CA GLU A 61 -0.25 36.31 -20.76
C GLU A 61 -1.47 35.40 -20.57
N ASP A 62 -1.81 34.69 -21.65
CA ASP A 62 -2.77 33.58 -21.73
C ASP A 62 -2.77 32.71 -20.45
N ILE A 63 -3.71 32.98 -19.55
CA ILE A 63 -4.13 31.98 -18.57
C ILE A 63 -4.98 31.00 -19.36
N GLU A 64 -4.30 29.98 -19.89
CA GLU A 64 -4.90 28.75 -20.39
C GLU A 64 -6.05 28.39 -19.47
N SER A 65 -7.27 28.52 -20.00
CA SER A 65 -8.50 28.13 -19.35
C SER A 65 -8.34 26.68 -18.93
N ASN A 66 -7.92 26.49 -17.68
CA ASN A 66 -7.63 25.19 -17.11
C ASN A 66 -8.96 24.47 -17.12
N SER A 67 -9.15 23.65 -18.16
CA SER A 67 -10.36 22.89 -18.37
C SER A 67 -10.67 22.23 -17.04
N LEU A 68 -11.84 22.50 -16.45
CA LEU A 68 -12.37 21.75 -15.33
C LEU A 68 -12.47 20.30 -15.79
N GLN A 69 -11.35 19.58 -15.68
CA GLN A 69 -11.23 18.19 -15.99
C GLN A 69 -12.05 17.54 -14.89
N THR A 70 -13.28 17.19 -15.25
CA THR A 70 -14.18 16.44 -14.40
C THR A 70 -13.49 15.14 -14.06
N VAL A 71 -12.82 15.10 -12.91
CA VAL A 71 -12.14 13.92 -12.42
C VAL A 71 -13.22 12.86 -12.28
N PRO A 72 -13.17 11.75 -13.04
CA PRO A 72 -14.15 10.70 -12.87
C PRO A 72 -14.00 10.20 -11.43
N MET A 73 -15.01 10.48 -10.60
CA MET A 73 -15.08 9.99 -9.23
C MET A 73 -15.32 8.49 -9.30
N ILE A 74 -14.25 7.72 -9.37
CA ILE A 74 -14.32 6.27 -9.35
C ILE A 74 -14.56 5.87 -7.89
N PRO A 75 -15.55 5.01 -7.61
CA PRO A 75 -15.76 4.51 -6.26
C PRO A 75 -14.54 3.67 -5.87
N VAL A 76 -13.64 4.28 -5.08
CA VAL A 76 -12.60 3.55 -4.36
C VAL A 76 -13.34 2.63 -3.41
N THR A 77 -13.28 1.32 -3.65
CA THR A 77 -13.84 0.35 -2.70
C THR A 77 -13.12 0.51 -1.36
N GLU A 78 -13.83 0.43 -0.24
CA GLU A 78 -13.26 0.52 1.12
C GLU A 78 -12.05 -0.40 1.28
N LYS A 79 -12.13 -1.61 0.71
CA LYS A 79 -11.04 -2.59 0.68
C LYS A 79 -9.74 -2.06 0.07
N LEU A 80 -9.82 -1.27 -1.00
CA LEU A 80 -8.62 -0.71 -1.64
C LEU A 80 -7.97 0.35 -0.74
N MET A 81 -8.78 1.15 -0.04
CA MET A 81 -8.28 2.13 0.92
C MET A 81 -7.59 1.43 2.10
N GLU A 82 -8.16 0.35 2.61
CA GLU A 82 -7.53 -0.50 3.64
C GLU A 82 -6.21 -1.09 3.16
N ASP A 83 -6.16 -1.65 1.94
CA ASP A 83 -4.94 -2.22 1.36
C ASP A 83 -3.83 -1.15 1.23
N ILE A 84 -4.18 0.07 0.81
CA ILE A 84 -3.23 1.21 0.72
C ILE A 84 -2.73 1.63 2.10
N ALA A 85 -3.63 1.74 3.09
CA ALA A 85 -3.26 2.14 4.45
C ALA A 85 -2.36 1.08 5.14
N MET A 86 -2.55 -0.21 4.82
CA MET A 86 -1.66 -1.27 5.29
C MET A 86 -0.27 -1.16 4.65
N LEU A 87 -0.20 -0.95 3.33
CA LEU A 87 1.05 -0.78 2.59
C LEU A 87 1.85 0.44 3.06
N SER A 88 1.20 1.52 3.47
CA SER A 88 1.90 2.69 4.02
C SER A 88 2.45 2.45 5.43
N SER A 89 1.90 1.48 6.16
CA SER A 89 2.19 1.27 7.59
C SER A 89 3.11 0.08 7.85
N PHE A 90 3.20 -0.88 6.93
CA PHE A 90 3.92 -2.15 7.10
C PHE A 90 4.64 -2.57 5.82
N ASP A 91 5.78 -3.25 5.98
CA ASP A 91 6.43 -3.93 4.85
C ASP A 91 5.69 -5.24 4.57
N CYS A 92 4.94 -5.28 3.48
CA CYS A 92 3.94 -6.30 3.23
C CYS A 92 4.44 -7.37 2.25
N TRP A 93 4.34 -8.64 2.64
CA TRP A 93 4.84 -9.76 1.85
C TRP A 93 3.83 -10.91 1.74
N ILE A 94 3.85 -11.61 0.61
CA ILE A 94 3.15 -12.87 0.39
C ILE A 94 4.16 -14.02 0.43
N GLY A 95 3.92 -14.98 1.32
CA GLY A 95 4.59 -16.27 1.36
C GLY A 95 3.82 -17.33 0.58
N HIS A 96 4.46 -17.91 -0.43
CA HIS A 96 3.95 -19.04 -1.23
C HIS A 96 4.63 -20.33 -0.78
N THR A 97 3.86 -21.26 -0.21
CA THR A 97 4.39 -22.52 0.32
C THR A 97 4.12 -23.68 -0.64
N ASN A 98 4.93 -24.74 -0.56
CA ASN A 98 4.66 -26.02 -1.22
C ASN A 98 4.08 -27.07 -0.26
N PHE A 99 3.65 -26.64 0.93
CA PHE A 99 3.08 -27.47 1.98
C PHE A 99 1.88 -26.79 2.61
N ASP A 100 1.04 -27.57 3.28
CA ASP A 100 -0.20 -27.10 3.86
C ASP A 100 0.01 -26.14 5.02
N LEU A 101 -0.68 -25.01 4.96
CA LEU A 101 -0.82 -24.10 6.08
C LEU A 101 -1.93 -24.61 7.01
N THR A 102 -1.53 -25.10 8.18
CA THR A 102 -2.46 -25.57 9.22
C THR A 102 -2.77 -24.45 10.22
N HIS A 103 -3.69 -24.70 11.15
CA HIS A 103 -3.89 -23.78 12.27
C HIS A 103 -2.64 -23.65 13.15
N SER A 104 -1.89 -24.75 13.36
CA SER A 104 -0.62 -24.67 14.08
C SER A 104 0.40 -23.78 13.35
N THR A 105 0.47 -23.84 12.01
CA THR A 105 1.30 -22.92 11.23
C THR A 105 0.94 -21.46 11.47
N LYS A 106 -0.36 -21.14 11.48
CA LYS A 106 -0.85 -19.78 11.77
C LYS A 106 -0.46 -19.33 13.18
N ASP A 107 -0.64 -20.19 14.17
CA ASP A 107 -0.32 -19.89 15.57
C ASP A 107 1.19 -19.71 15.78
N THR A 108 2.02 -20.47 15.06
CA THR A 108 3.48 -20.30 15.05
C THR A 108 3.86 -18.95 14.44
N LEU A 109 3.29 -18.60 13.28
CA LEU A 109 3.56 -17.32 12.61
C LEU A 109 3.18 -16.11 13.47
N ASN A 110 2.04 -16.15 14.15
CA ASN A 110 1.58 -15.07 15.04
C ASN A 110 2.51 -14.81 16.25
N LYS A 111 3.39 -15.75 16.59
CA LYS A 111 4.32 -15.60 17.72
C LYS A 111 5.68 -15.02 17.31
N ILE A 112 5.92 -14.85 16.01
CA ILE A 112 7.21 -14.40 15.51
C ILE A 112 7.32 -12.89 15.71
N PRO A 113 8.37 -12.41 16.41
CA PRO A 113 8.58 -10.97 16.58
C PRO A 113 8.70 -10.25 15.24
N GLY A 114 8.00 -9.13 15.10
CA GLY A 114 7.98 -8.31 13.90
C GLY A 114 6.87 -8.64 12.91
N VAL A 115 6.20 -9.79 13.03
CA VAL A 115 4.97 -10.06 12.28
C VAL A 115 3.81 -9.36 13.00
N GLU A 116 3.26 -8.30 12.41
CA GLU A 116 2.15 -7.53 12.98
C GLU A 116 0.81 -7.87 12.33
N LEU A 117 0.83 -8.15 11.03
CA LEU A 117 -0.34 -8.60 10.29
C LEU A 117 -0.10 -10.02 9.78
N LEU A 118 -1.09 -10.88 9.93
CA LEU A 118 -1.08 -12.22 9.35
C LEU A 118 -2.46 -12.58 8.77
N LYS A 119 -2.49 -12.94 7.49
CA LYS A 119 -3.70 -13.42 6.82
C LYS A 119 -3.41 -14.66 5.98
N ILE A 120 -4.17 -15.72 6.20
CA ILE A 120 -4.07 -16.92 5.35
C ILE A 120 -5.01 -16.73 4.16
N PHE A 121 -4.46 -16.65 2.95
CA PHE A 121 -5.26 -16.49 1.72
C PHE A 121 -5.76 -17.83 1.19
N SER A 122 -4.94 -18.88 1.29
CA SER A 122 -5.27 -20.21 0.81
C SER A 122 -4.47 -21.26 1.58
N ARG A 123 -4.70 -22.53 1.29
CA ARG A 123 -3.93 -23.66 1.85
C ARG A 123 -2.41 -23.54 1.66
N TYR A 124 -1.95 -22.78 0.67
CA TYR A 124 -0.53 -22.66 0.30
C TYR A 124 -0.02 -21.22 0.24
N ARG A 125 -0.82 -20.24 0.68
CA ARG A 125 -0.45 -18.83 0.61
C ARG A 125 -0.87 -18.09 1.85
N PHE A 126 0.05 -17.32 2.40
CA PHE A 126 -0.19 -16.42 3.51
C PHE A 126 0.39 -15.05 3.20
N PHE A 127 -0.14 -14.04 3.89
CA PHE A 127 0.29 -12.67 3.87
C PHE A 127 0.83 -12.31 5.24
N VAL A 128 1.95 -11.60 5.27
CA VAL A 128 2.52 -11.01 6.46
C VAL A 128 2.76 -9.52 6.25
N GLY A 129 2.36 -8.72 7.21
CA GLY A 129 2.78 -7.32 7.34
C GLY A 129 3.82 -7.23 8.44
N ILE A 130 4.98 -6.67 8.12
CA ILE A 130 6.11 -6.57 9.02
C ILE A 130 6.20 -5.15 9.53
N GLY A 131 6.31 -5.01 10.85
CA GLY A 131 6.49 -3.71 11.49
C GLY A 131 7.71 -2.98 10.96
N THR A 132 7.60 -1.68 10.73
CA THR A 132 8.67 -0.85 10.11
C THR A 132 9.96 -0.82 10.93
N MET A 133 9.90 -1.14 12.22
CA MET A 133 11.06 -1.25 13.11
C MET A 133 11.79 -2.60 13.03
N PHE A 134 11.28 -3.53 12.23
CA PHE A 134 11.87 -4.86 12.05
C PHE A 134 12.43 -5.01 10.63
N ASP A 135 13.59 -5.65 10.53
CA ASP A 135 14.17 -6.00 9.24
C ASP A 135 13.53 -7.28 8.68
N PHE A 136 12.98 -7.19 7.45
CA PHE A 136 12.38 -8.33 6.77
C PHE A 136 13.34 -9.50 6.67
N ALA A 137 14.63 -9.29 6.37
CA ALA A 137 15.55 -10.41 6.16
C ALA A 137 15.68 -11.26 7.44
N LYS A 138 15.71 -10.61 8.61
CA LYS A 138 15.68 -11.29 9.91
C LYS A 138 14.35 -12.00 10.17
N VAL A 139 13.23 -11.28 10.05
CA VAL A 139 11.89 -11.85 10.31
C VAL A 139 11.61 -13.03 9.38
N ARG A 140 11.98 -12.91 8.11
CA ARG A 140 11.92 -13.99 7.12
C ARG A 140 12.69 -15.21 7.57
N ASN A 141 13.92 -15.04 8.06
CA ASN A 141 14.73 -16.15 8.52
C ASN A 141 14.08 -16.87 9.71
N ASP A 142 13.50 -16.11 10.64
CA ASP A 142 12.78 -16.65 11.79
C ASP A 142 11.52 -17.42 11.35
N ILE A 143 10.78 -16.90 10.35
CA ILE A 143 9.65 -17.61 9.72
C ILE A 143 10.10 -18.92 9.06
N GLU A 144 11.16 -18.87 8.25
CA GLU A 144 11.67 -20.05 7.54
C GLU A 144 12.13 -21.11 8.53
N LYS A 145 12.86 -20.75 9.60
CA LYS A 145 13.23 -21.69 10.66
C LYS A 145 12.00 -22.30 11.33
N ALA A 146 11.06 -21.48 11.76
CA ALA A 146 9.88 -21.93 12.49
C ALA A 146 9.01 -22.90 11.67
N LEU A 147 8.94 -22.74 10.35
CA LEU A 147 8.07 -23.54 9.48
C LEU A 147 8.77 -24.70 8.76
N LEU A 148 10.08 -24.59 8.52
CA LEU A 148 10.84 -25.58 7.76
C LEU A 148 11.65 -26.52 8.65
N GLU A 149 12.10 -26.07 9.83
CA GLU A 149 12.93 -26.85 10.76
C GLU A 149 12.14 -27.41 11.96
N GLY A 150 10.88 -26.98 12.13
CA GLY A 150 10.03 -27.30 13.29
C GLY A 150 9.29 -28.65 13.27
N ASP A 151 9.68 -29.62 12.43
CA ASP A 151 9.12 -30.99 12.40
C ASP A 151 10.21 -32.08 12.34
#